data_AF-A0A534MRE2-F1
#
_entry.id   AF-A0A534MRE2-F1
#
_cell.length_a   1.000
_cell.length_b   1.000
_cell.length_c   1.000
_cell.angle_alpha   90.00
_cell.angle_beta   90.00
_cell.angle_gamma   90.00
#
_symmetry.space_group_name_H-M   'P 1'
#
loop_
_entity.id
_entity.type
_entity.pdbx_description
1 polymer ?
#
loop_
_entity_poly.entity_id
_entity_poly.type
_entity_poly.pdbx_seq_one_letter_code
_entity_poly.pdbx_strand_id
1 'polypeptide(L)' 'MLGRTDLEASTCWDFPSQSDGHLKAGDATFNGVTPARCAENLVRRYARPGDLVVVPMAGSGTIGDVARSLGRRAISFDLT' A
#
# COMPACT_ATOMS: atom_id res chain seq x y z
N MET A 1 -24.19 1.62 -4.30
CA MET A 1 -22.73 1.42 -4.24
C MET A 1 -22.26 2.16 -2.99
N LEU A 2 -21.99 1.45 -1.90
CA LEU A 2 -21.45 2.04 -0.67
C LEU A 2 -20.13 2.76 -1.02
N GLY A 3 -19.92 3.95 -0.47
CA GLY A 3 -18.73 4.76 -0.75
C GLY A 3 -17.46 3.94 -0.48
N ARG A 4 -16.60 3.80 -1.49
CA ARG A 4 -15.34 3.01 -1.42
C ARG A 4 -14.24 3.76 -0.62
N THR A 5 -14.61 4.31 0.52
CA THR A 5 -13.71 4.96 1.48
C THR A 5 -13.41 4.08 2.69
N ASP A 6 -14.05 2.91 2.77
CA ASP A 6 -14.00 2.05 3.95
C ASP A 6 -12.95 0.95 3.80
N LEU A 7 -12.31 0.62 4.91
CA LEU A 7 -11.38 -0.50 5.03
C LEU A 7 -12.08 -1.82 4.69
N GLU A 8 -11.59 -2.56 3.69
CA GLU A 8 -12.13 -3.89 3.31
C GLU A 8 -11.98 -4.89 4.46
N ALA A 9 -13.05 -5.14 5.21
CA ALA A 9 -13.02 -5.82 6.51
C ALA A 9 -13.25 -7.33 6.47
N SER A 10 -13.68 -7.89 5.34
CA SER A 10 -13.82 -9.34 5.15
C SER A 10 -12.45 -10.02 5.01
N THR A 11 -12.42 -11.32 4.76
CA THR A 11 -11.20 -12.07 4.42
C THR A 11 -10.94 -12.19 2.92
N CYS A 12 -11.81 -11.62 2.08
CA CYS A 12 -11.70 -11.64 0.62
C CYS A 12 -11.85 -10.21 0.09
N TRP A 13 -10.79 -9.67 -0.50
CA TRP A 13 -10.73 -8.27 -0.95
C TRP A 13 -10.60 -8.21 -2.48
N ASP A 14 -11.26 -7.23 -3.10
CA ASP A 14 -11.19 -7.00 -4.54
C ASP A 14 -10.65 -5.59 -4.84
N PHE A 15 -9.43 -5.55 -5.41
CA PHE A 15 -8.73 -4.32 -5.81
C PHE A 15 -8.31 -4.42 -7.28
N PRO A 16 -9.17 -4.04 -8.23
CA PRO A 16 -8.93 -4.28 -9.66
C PRO A 16 -7.88 -3.36 -10.29
N SER A 17 -7.44 -2.31 -9.59
CA SER A 17 -6.49 -1.32 -10.10
C SER A 17 -5.22 -1.28 -9.25
N GLN A 18 -4.07 -1.15 -9.91
CA GLN A 18 -2.77 -1.00 -9.24
C GLN A 18 -2.72 0.25 -8.34
N SER A 19 -3.21 1.38 -8.85
CA SER A 19 -3.28 2.65 -8.13
C SER A 19 -4.47 3.42 -8.67
N ASP A 20 -5.22 4.09 -7.79
CA ASP A 20 -6.27 5.02 -8.15
C ASP A 20 -5.77 6.46 -8.03
N GLY A 21 -6.46 7.40 -8.68
CA GLY A 21 -6.02 8.80 -8.81
C GLY A 21 -5.82 9.57 -7.50
N HIS A 22 -6.15 8.97 -6.34
CA HIS A 22 -5.90 9.54 -5.02
C HIS A 22 -4.46 9.35 -4.53
N LEU A 23 -3.75 8.29 -4.95
CA LEU A 23 -2.40 8.01 -4.50
C LEU A 23 -1.58 7.32 -5.60
N LYS A 24 -0.71 8.08 -6.30
CA LYS A 24 0.36 7.46 -7.11
C LYS A 24 1.35 6.80 -6.17
N ALA A 25 1.31 5.48 -6.06
CA ALA A 25 2.17 4.70 -5.19
C ALA A 25 2.87 3.59 -5.97
N GLY A 26 4.20 3.60 -5.88
CA GLY A 26 5.09 2.72 -6.63
C GLY A 26 5.11 2.97 -8.14
N ASP A 27 5.98 2.24 -8.82
CA ASP A 27 6.13 2.24 -10.27
C ASP A 27 5.11 1.28 -10.93
N ALA A 28 4.20 1.84 -11.73
CA ALA A 28 3.18 1.07 -12.46
C ALA A 28 3.75 0.20 -13.59
N THR A 29 4.99 0.46 -14.03
CA THR A 29 5.69 -0.33 -15.05
C THR A 29 6.39 -1.55 -14.45
N PHE A 30 6.50 -1.65 -13.12
CA PHE A 30 7.13 -2.77 -12.45
C PHE A 30 6.26 -4.04 -12.53
N ASN A 31 6.85 -5.14 -13.01
CA ASN A 31 6.18 -6.43 -13.08
C ASN A 31 5.84 -6.95 -11.68
N GLY A 32 4.55 -7.13 -11.40
CA GLY A 32 4.08 -7.58 -10.09
C GLY A 32 3.86 -6.46 -9.07
N VAL A 33 3.66 -5.22 -9.54
CA VAL A 33 3.24 -4.10 -8.67
C VAL A 33 1.99 -4.46 -7.86
N THR A 34 2.09 -4.28 -6.53
CA THR A 34 1.00 -4.54 -5.61
C THR A 34 -0.05 -3.43 -5.70
N PRO A 35 -1.37 -3.73 -5.67
CA PRO A 35 -2.41 -2.70 -5.60
C PRO A 35 -2.29 -1.80 -4.34
N ALA A 36 -2.27 -0.49 -4.53
CA ALA A 36 -2.09 0.51 -3.47
C ALA A 36 -3.15 0.40 -2.37
N ARG A 37 -4.41 0.08 -2.73
CA ARG A 37 -5.50 -0.12 -1.77
C ARG A 37 -5.34 -1.36 -0.91
N CYS A 38 -4.69 -2.41 -1.44
CA CYS A 38 -4.33 -3.58 -0.64
C CYS A 38 -3.30 -3.20 0.44
N ALA A 39 -2.26 -2.48 0.04
CA ALA A 39 -1.26 -1.95 0.98
C ALA A 39 -1.89 -0.99 2.00
N GLU A 40 -2.81 -0.12 1.58
CA GLU A 40 -3.52 0.81 2.46
C GLU A 40 -4.34 0.07 3.52
N ASN A 41 -5.06 -0.97 3.12
CA ASN A 41 -5.84 -1.80 4.02
C ASN A 41 -4.96 -2.48 5.07
N LEU A 42 -3.79 -2.99 4.68
CA LEU A 42 -2.82 -3.61 5.60
C LEU A 42 -2.19 -2.58 6.56
N VAL A 43 -1.66 -1.47 6.04
CA VAL A 43 -0.97 -0.47 6.86
C VAL A 43 -1.91 0.18 7.87
N ARG A 44 -3.15 0.49 7.47
CA ARG A 44 -4.16 1.05 8.40
C ARG A 44 -4.57 0.05 9.48
N ARG A 45 -4.56 -1.27 9.19
CA ARG A 45 -4.92 -2.32 10.16
C ARG A 45 -3.82 -2.58 11.19
N TYR A 46 -2.56 -2.61 10.76
CA TYR A 46 -1.47 -3.17 11.57
C TYR A 46 -0.41 -2.16 12.03
N ALA A 47 -0.49 -0.90 11.59
CA ALA A 47 0.42 0.15 12.02
C ALA A 47 -0.34 1.45 12.33
N ARG A 48 0.17 2.24 13.28
CA ARG A 48 -0.33 3.57 13.64
C ARG A 48 0.56 4.65 13.04
N PRO A 49 0.08 5.90 12.87
CA PRO A 49 0.95 7.02 12.51
C PRO A 49 2.20 7.08 13.42
N GLY A 50 3.38 7.30 12.83
CA GLY A 50 4.68 7.29 13.51
C GLY A 50 5.38 5.93 13.60
N ASP A 51 4.64 4.81 13.48
CA ASP A 51 5.24 3.47 13.47
C ASP A 51 6.16 3.27 12.27
N LEU A 52 7.10 2.33 12.40
CA LEU A 52 8.00 1.93 11.31
C LEU A 52 7.42 0.73 10.57
N VAL A 53 7.22 0.90 9.26
CA VAL A 53 6.93 -0.18 8.32
C VAL A 53 8.23 -0.57 7.62
N VAL A 54 8.61 -1.85 7.70
CA VAL A 54 9.78 -2.40 7.00
C VAL A 54 9.30 -3.23 5.83
N VAL A 55 9.82 -2.94 4.64
CA VAL A 55 9.47 -3.64 3.40
C VAL A 55 10.75 -4.29 2.83
N PRO A 56 11.01 -5.57 3.12
CA PRO A 56 12.26 -6.25 2.71
C PRO A 56 12.29 -6.68 1.23
N MET A 57 11.16 -6.58 0.54
CA MET A 57 10.99 -6.86 -0.89
C MET A 57 10.18 -5.71 -1.48
N ALA A 58 10.82 -4.56 -1.64
CA ALA A 58 10.15 -3.30 -1.95
C ALA A 58 9.52 -3.30 -3.35
N GLY A 59 10.11 -4.01 -4.31
CA GLY A 59 9.70 -4.08 -5.70
C GLY A 59 9.42 -2.69 -6.26
N SER A 60 8.17 -2.48 -6.71
CA SER A 60 7.68 -1.20 -7.21
C SER A 60 7.75 -0.04 -6.22
N GLY A 61 7.93 -0.29 -4.92
CA GLY A 61 7.93 0.71 -3.85
C GLY A 61 6.55 1.01 -3.24
N THR A 62 5.48 0.39 -3.74
CA THR A 62 4.09 0.75 -3.41
C THR A 62 3.80 0.80 -1.91
N ILE A 63 4.21 -0.23 -1.16
CA ILE A 63 3.92 -0.32 0.29
C ILE A 63 4.63 0.81 1.05
N GLY A 64 5.86 1.14 0.66
CA GLY A 64 6.62 2.23 1.27
C GLY A 64 5.95 3.59 1.06
N ASP A 65 5.49 3.86 -0.16
CA ASP A 65 4.79 5.10 -0.51
C ASP A 65 3.45 5.22 0.24
N VAL A 66 2.67 4.14 0.28
CA VAL A 66 1.41 4.09 1.04
C VAL A 66 1.65 4.27 2.53
N ALA A 67 2.68 3.64 3.10
CA ALA A 67 3.01 3.81 4.50
C ALA A 67 3.33 5.27 4.84
N ARG A 68 4.15 5.93 4.01
CA ARG A 68 4.50 7.34 4.18
C ARG A 68 3.29 8.27 4.02
N SER A 69 2.43 8.02 3.03
CA SER A 69 1.23 8.84 2.81
C SER A 69 0.24 8.77 3.97
N LEU A 70 0.20 7.62 4.66
CA LEU A 70 -0.56 7.42 5.88
C LEU A 70 0.16 7.97 7.14
N GLY A 71 1.33 8.59 7.02
CA GLY A 71 2.08 9.15 8.16
C GLY A 71 2.84 8.11 8.98
N ARG A 72 3.19 6.96 8.40
CA ARG A 72 4.13 5.99 8.99
C ARG A 72 5.53 6.30 8.47
N ARG A 73 6.55 5.87 9.22
CA ARG A 73 7.92 5.79 8.69
C ARG A 73 8.03 4.52 7.86
N ALA A 74 8.81 4.56 6.78
CA ALA A 74 9.02 3.39 5.94
C ALA A 74 10.49 3.24 5.56
N ILE A 75 11.01 2.02 5.77
CA ILE A 75 12.31 1.58 5.27
C ILE A 75 12.05 0.44 4.30
N SER A 76 12.62 0.56 3.10
CA SER A 76 12.39 -0.33 1.98
C SER A 76 13.73 -0.87 1.49
N PHE A 77 13.80 -2.18 1.24
CA PHE A 77 14.95 -2.87 0.68
C PHE A 77 14.51 -3.70 -0.52
N ASP A 78 15.39 -3.80 -1.50
CA ASP A 78 15.29 -4.76 -2.59
C ASP A 78 16.71 -5.16 -3.04
N LEU A 79 16.83 -6.22 -3.83
CA LEU A 79 18.12 -6.71 -4.33
C LEU A 79 18.58 -5.99 -5.61
N THR A 80 17.68 -5.28 -6.28
CA THR A 80 17.89 -4.66 -7.59
C THR A 80 17.91 -3.15 -7.53
#